data_AF-A0A9D2MT37-F1
#
_entry.id   AF-A0A9D2MT37-F1
#
_cell.length_a   1.000
_cell.length_b   1.000
_cell.length_c   1.000
_cell.angle_alpha   90.00
_cell.angle_beta   90.00
_cell.angle_gamma   90.00
#
_symmetry.space_group_name_H-M   'P 1'
#
loop_
_entity.id
_entity.type
_entity.pdbx_description
1 polymer ?
#
loop_
_entity_poly.entity_id
_entity_poly.type
_entity_poly.pdbx_seq_one_letter_code
_entity_poly.pdbx_strand_id
1 'polypeptide(L)'
;MGQRMEESGKRKDKKSVSLPRRLAVLAGAVFLFEILIGNYSSVRSLFYQETDLTDRLEVTWEADAPEGDGAAKRLTAVIDGLDMRIDNLHFDLEMPKDAVVSISISLVDEGNRYPYPLPVMEAAGRYPSTCYTNLYPYGKVHSLEIVMEAQEDGGLLLPESVWEGPESASAVRAEGFAFDGLRANVRRPFVLVLPRMLLLFGIGAFWLLSGEKSGVYRVRFRADSRRQNLATAGFLGAFLLLGLVLALSNRACVESPWEHHQQYRQLASAILDGHVWVGRQPELLELSNPYDTSYLLAQEIPYLADYAYYGGNYYVYFGIVPELLFYLPCLALTGRAFPNFLAVYFAFAGFAVSVFGLYREAVKRWFPDISYVLYLTAACVTLTFGSFVYLVARPDLYHVPLMTANMFTAAGLWLWLCGLNRKKRRTAFFFAGSLCMALVAGCRPQMLLFSAVALPLFIPLFAPFPVSLSALLPAPLSARRSSGSFLEKRSMKGDGLPGKRGGGAASALCGCCGGNPVL
;
A
#
# COMPACT_ATOMS: atom_id res chain seq x y z
N MET A 1 -47.29 11.85 59.22
CA MET A 1 -47.62 10.72 58.34
C MET A 1 -48.13 11.29 57.03
N GLY A 2 -47.54 11.10 55.85
CA GLY A 2 -46.37 10.34 55.43
C GLY A 2 -46.04 10.68 53.97
N GLN A 3 -44.74 10.65 53.68
CA GLN A 3 -44.09 10.32 52.40
C GLN A 3 -44.40 11.17 51.15
N ARG A 4 -43.55 12.17 50.93
CA ARG A 4 -43.05 12.51 49.58
C ARG A 4 -42.21 11.33 49.09
N MET A 5 -42.63 10.69 48.01
CA MET A 5 -41.77 9.79 47.24
C MET A 5 -40.73 10.62 46.49
N GLU A 6 -39.49 10.61 46.99
CA GLU A 6 -38.29 10.90 46.22
C GLU A 6 -37.99 9.71 45.31
N GLU A 7 -38.52 9.71 44.09
CA GLU A 7 -37.90 8.91 43.02
C GLU A 7 -36.64 9.62 42.56
N SER A 8 -35.53 9.34 43.27
CA SER A 8 -34.19 9.65 42.77
C SER A 8 -33.94 8.81 41.51
N GLY A 9 -34.11 9.45 40.35
CA GLY A 9 -33.68 8.91 39.08
C GLY A 9 -32.17 8.79 39.07
N LYS A 10 -31.65 7.64 39.52
CA LYS A 10 -30.28 7.19 39.24
C LYS A 10 -30.10 7.11 37.72
N ARG A 11 -29.70 8.23 37.12
CA ARG A 11 -29.07 8.26 35.81
C ARG A 11 -27.83 7.35 35.94
N LYS A 12 -27.90 6.15 35.35
CA LYS A 12 -26.73 5.28 35.18
C LYS A 12 -25.68 6.08 34.39
N ASP A 13 -24.75 6.71 35.09
CA ASP A 13 -23.49 7.13 34.50
C ASP A 13 -22.88 5.89 33.84
N LYS A 14 -22.77 5.91 32.50
CA LYS A 14 -21.95 4.96 31.76
C LYS A 14 -20.57 5.00 32.41
N LYS A 15 -20.20 3.95 33.17
CA LYS A 15 -18.89 3.82 33.81
C LYS A 15 -17.81 4.19 32.79
N SER A 16 -17.22 5.37 32.93
CA SER A 16 -16.09 5.76 32.10
C SER A 16 -14.97 4.78 32.43
N VAL A 17 -14.49 4.07 31.40
CA VAL A 17 -13.40 3.10 31.57
C VAL A 17 -12.20 3.86 32.13
N SER A 18 -11.73 3.48 33.32
CA SER A 18 -10.62 4.14 34.00
C SER A 18 -9.35 4.11 33.14
N LEU A 19 -8.54 5.17 33.21
CA LEU A 19 -7.30 5.28 32.44
C LEU A 19 -6.39 4.02 32.55
N PRO A 20 -6.21 3.40 33.74
CA PRO A 20 -5.43 2.16 33.85
C PRO A 20 -5.99 1.02 33.01
N ARG A 21 -7.31 0.89 32.91
CA ARG A 21 -7.95 -0.14 32.06
C ARG A 21 -7.69 0.12 30.59
N ARG A 22 -7.69 1.38 30.14
CA ARG A 22 -7.38 1.74 28.74
C ARG A 22 -5.94 1.42 28.38
N LEU A 23 -4.99 1.72 29.28
CA LEU A 23 -3.58 1.38 29.09
C LEU A 23 -3.35 -0.14 29.11
N ALA A 24 -4.05 -0.88 29.98
CA ALA A 24 -3.99 -2.34 29.98
C ALA A 24 -4.53 -2.94 28.67
N VAL A 25 -5.66 -2.42 28.15
CA VAL A 25 -6.19 -2.84 26.84
C VAL A 25 -5.20 -2.53 25.72
N LEU A 26 -4.55 -1.36 25.74
CA LEU A 26 -3.51 -1.01 24.77
C LEU A 26 -2.32 -1.97 24.86
N ALA A 27 -1.83 -2.28 26.06
CA ALA A 27 -0.74 -3.23 26.25
C ALA A 27 -1.10 -4.62 25.71
N GLY A 28 -2.33 -5.08 25.99
CA GLY A 28 -2.85 -6.33 25.42
C GLY A 28 -2.94 -6.30 23.90
N ALA A 29 -3.39 -5.19 23.30
CA ALA A 29 -3.45 -5.03 21.85
C ALA A 29 -2.05 -5.02 21.20
N VAL A 30 -1.07 -4.34 21.81
CA VAL A 30 0.33 -4.34 21.33
C VAL A 30 0.95 -5.74 21.44
N PHE A 31 0.64 -6.47 22.51
CA PHE A 31 1.09 -7.85 22.67
C PHE A 31 0.48 -8.78 21.61
N LEU A 32 -0.82 -8.67 21.36
CA LEU A 32 -1.48 -9.42 20.29
C LEU A 32 -0.93 -9.04 18.90
N PHE A 33 -0.64 -7.76 18.66
CA PHE A 33 0.03 -7.31 17.44
C PHE A 33 1.39 -7.99 17.26
N GLU A 34 2.21 -8.02 18.31
CA GLU A 34 3.53 -8.63 18.26
C GLU A 34 3.47 -10.13 17.93
N ILE A 35 2.47 -10.84 18.46
CA ILE A 35 2.25 -12.26 18.18
C ILE A 35 1.74 -12.45 16.75
N LEU A 36 0.62 -11.80 16.41
CA LEU A 36 -0.14 -12.12 15.21
C LEU A 36 0.42 -11.47 13.94
N ILE A 37 1.08 -10.32 14.08
CA ILE A 37 1.60 -9.53 12.95
C ILE A 37 3.12 -9.51 13.00
N GLY A 38 3.70 -9.12 14.13
CA GLY A 38 5.16 -9.05 14.30
C GLY A 38 5.88 -10.40 14.14
N ASN A 39 5.19 -11.49 14.48
CA ASN A 39 5.68 -12.87 14.39
C ASN A 39 4.75 -13.74 13.52
N TYR A 40 4.09 -13.16 12.51
CA TYR A 40 3.16 -13.87 11.64
C TYR A 40 3.74 -15.16 11.06
N SER A 41 5.00 -15.16 10.61
CA SER A 41 5.65 -16.35 10.06
C SER A 41 5.84 -17.47 11.09
N SER A 42 6.08 -17.14 12.36
CA SER A 42 6.17 -18.10 13.46
C SER A 42 4.79 -18.67 13.81
N VAL A 43 3.73 -17.86 13.75
CA VAL A 43 2.34 -18.31 13.95
C VAL A 43 1.89 -19.21 12.79
N ARG A 44 2.17 -18.81 11.55
CA ARG A 44 1.83 -19.59 10.34
C ARG A 44 2.47 -20.98 10.35
N SER A 45 3.71 -21.07 10.80
CA SER A 45 4.48 -22.32 10.84
C SER A 45 4.18 -23.21 12.06
N LEU A 46 3.24 -22.83 12.95
CA LEU A 46 2.86 -23.65 14.11
C LEU A 46 2.31 -25.02 13.73
N PHE A 47 1.68 -25.12 12.56
CA PHE A 47 0.99 -26.32 12.09
C PHE A 47 1.79 -27.08 11.02
N TYR A 48 3.03 -26.66 10.77
CA TYR A 48 3.88 -27.34 9.80
C TYR A 48 4.38 -28.66 10.37
N GLN A 49 4.52 -29.65 9.50
CA GLN A 49 5.10 -30.95 9.84
C GLN A 49 6.51 -31.00 9.28
N GLU A 50 7.47 -30.78 10.18
CA GLU A 50 8.90 -30.76 9.85
C GLU A 50 9.32 -32.09 9.21
N THR A 51 10.11 -31.98 8.15
CA THR A 51 10.70 -33.12 7.45
C THR A 51 12.16 -32.80 7.19
N ASP A 52 13.05 -33.68 7.65
CA ASP A 52 14.47 -33.58 7.35
C ASP A 52 14.71 -34.10 5.92
N LEU A 53 15.36 -33.27 5.10
CA LEU A 53 15.68 -33.59 3.70
C LEU A 53 17.17 -33.88 3.52
N THR A 54 17.97 -33.81 4.58
CA THR A 54 19.44 -33.87 4.52
C THR A 54 19.92 -35.17 3.88
N ASP A 55 19.34 -36.32 4.24
CA ASP A 55 19.72 -37.64 3.68
C ASP A 55 19.31 -37.85 2.22
N ARG A 56 18.52 -36.92 1.64
CA ARG A 56 18.01 -37.00 0.26
C ARG A 56 18.76 -36.06 -0.69
N LEU A 57 19.73 -35.31 -0.19
CA LEU A 57 20.50 -34.34 -0.96
C LEU A 57 21.59 -35.03 -1.79
N GLU A 58 21.55 -34.84 -3.10
CA GLU A 58 22.69 -35.09 -3.98
C GLU A 58 23.47 -33.78 -4.12
N VAL A 59 24.68 -33.73 -3.55
CA VAL A 59 25.48 -32.50 -3.44
C VAL A 59 26.70 -32.58 -4.36
N THR A 60 26.91 -31.53 -5.15
CA THR A 60 28.06 -31.36 -6.04
C THR A 60 28.76 -30.02 -5.79
N TRP A 61 30.07 -30.01 -6.03
CA TRP A 61 30.92 -28.82 -5.92
C TRP A 61 31.57 -28.50 -7.25
N GLU A 62 31.52 -27.23 -7.64
CA GLU A 62 32.28 -26.70 -8.77
C GLU A 62 33.37 -25.74 -8.25
N ALA A 63 34.63 -26.08 -8.56
CA ALA A 63 35.77 -25.20 -8.35
C ALA A 63 36.11 -24.50 -9.66
N ASP A 64 35.90 -23.18 -9.72
CA ASP A 64 36.47 -22.36 -10.79
C ASP A 64 37.98 -22.27 -10.59
N ALA A 65 38.79 -22.97 -11.38
CA ALA A 65 40.19 -22.58 -11.55
C ALA A 65 40.74 -23.00 -12.92
N PRO A 66 41.35 -22.04 -13.63
CA PRO A 66 42.68 -22.24 -14.14
C PRO A 66 43.59 -21.14 -13.59
N GLU A 67 44.58 -21.55 -12.76
CA GLU A 67 45.68 -20.76 -12.17
C GLU A 67 45.38 -19.97 -10.87
N GLY A 68 45.66 -20.61 -9.72
CA GLY A 68 45.94 -19.96 -8.42
C GLY A 68 44.88 -20.17 -7.34
N ASP A 69 45.21 -20.95 -6.29
CA ASP A 69 44.42 -21.19 -5.05
C ASP A 69 42.90 -21.30 -5.24
N GLY A 70 42.47 -22.40 -5.84
CA GLY A 70 41.07 -22.66 -6.19
C GLY A 70 40.23 -23.08 -4.98
N ALA A 71 39.55 -22.12 -4.34
CA ALA A 71 38.42 -22.39 -3.48
C ALA A 71 37.14 -22.55 -4.31
N ALA A 72 36.39 -23.64 -4.10
CA ALA A 72 35.09 -23.87 -4.73
C ALA A 72 34.07 -22.84 -4.23
N LYS A 73 33.49 -22.05 -5.15
CA LYS A 73 32.57 -20.93 -4.82
C LYS A 73 31.10 -21.29 -4.91
N ARG A 74 30.78 -22.42 -5.56
CA ARG A 74 29.41 -22.81 -5.90
C ARG A 74 29.09 -24.22 -5.42
N LEU A 75 28.10 -24.31 -4.54
CA LEU A 75 27.50 -25.55 -4.07
C LEU A 75 26.18 -25.77 -4.82
N THR A 76 26.01 -26.93 -5.42
CA THR A 76 24.73 -27.34 -6.02
C THR A 76 24.19 -28.54 -5.26
N ALA A 77 22.93 -28.47 -4.86
CA ALA A 77 22.26 -29.50 -4.09
C ALA A 77 20.91 -29.82 -4.74
N VAL A 78 20.73 -31.08 -5.15
CA VAL A 78 19.56 -31.55 -5.89
C VAL A 78 18.81 -32.59 -5.08
N ILE A 79 17.48 -32.53 -5.12
CA ILE A 79 16.59 -33.55 -4.56
C ILE A 79 15.53 -33.90 -5.60
N ASP A 80 15.47 -35.18 -5.98
CA ASP A 80 14.42 -35.72 -6.84
C ASP A 80 13.45 -36.62 -6.05
N GLY A 81 12.24 -36.81 -6.59
CA GLY A 81 11.26 -37.75 -6.03
C GLY A 81 10.69 -37.35 -4.66
N LEU A 82 10.54 -36.05 -4.42
CA LEU A 82 10.10 -35.52 -3.13
C LEU A 82 8.59 -35.73 -2.90
N ASP A 83 7.77 -35.54 -3.94
CA ASP A 83 6.31 -35.72 -4.02
C ASP A 83 5.54 -35.27 -2.76
N MET A 84 5.91 -34.12 -2.19
CA MET A 84 5.35 -33.62 -0.95
C MET A 84 5.11 -32.11 -0.97
N ARG A 85 4.27 -31.63 -0.05
CA ARG A 85 4.02 -30.21 0.12
C ARG A 85 5.18 -29.57 0.92
N ILE A 86 5.77 -28.52 0.36
CA ILE A 86 6.76 -27.68 1.06
C ILE A 86 6.21 -26.25 1.18
N ASP A 87 5.97 -25.80 2.42
CA ASP A 87 5.54 -24.44 2.73
C ASP A 87 6.72 -23.52 3.11
N ASN A 88 7.81 -24.07 3.65
CA ASN A 88 9.06 -23.35 3.89
C ASN A 88 10.28 -24.28 3.92
N LEU A 89 11.46 -23.70 3.73
CA LEU A 89 12.75 -24.35 3.89
C LEU A 89 13.58 -23.63 4.95
N HIS A 90 14.38 -24.42 5.68
CA HIS A 90 15.44 -23.97 6.57
C HIS A 90 16.76 -24.55 6.08
N PHE A 91 17.73 -23.66 5.85
CA PHE A 91 19.09 -24.02 5.48
C PHE A 91 19.94 -24.00 6.75
N ASP A 92 20.47 -25.17 7.13
CA ASP A 92 21.38 -25.28 8.26
C ASP A 92 22.78 -24.86 7.78
N LEU A 93 23.08 -23.58 7.98
CA LEU A 93 24.30 -22.93 7.48
C LEU A 93 25.09 -22.35 8.65
N GLU A 94 26.32 -22.80 8.82
CA GLU A 94 27.29 -22.17 9.69
C GLU A 94 28.14 -21.18 8.90
N MET A 95 28.05 -19.89 9.22
CA MET A 95 28.81 -18.84 8.53
C MET A 95 29.22 -17.72 9.49
N PRO A 96 30.33 -16.99 9.21
CA PRO A 96 30.72 -15.81 9.96
C PRO A 96 29.61 -14.74 9.98
N LYS A 97 29.60 -13.89 11.01
CA LYS A 97 28.55 -12.87 11.17
C LYS A 97 28.44 -11.90 10.00
N ASP A 98 29.56 -11.56 9.38
CA ASP A 98 29.61 -10.57 8.31
C ASP A 98 29.54 -11.22 6.91
N ALA A 99 29.46 -12.56 6.84
CA ALA A 99 29.33 -13.30 5.59
C ALA A 99 27.87 -13.31 5.09
N VAL A 100 27.74 -13.30 3.76
CA VAL A 100 26.48 -13.41 3.03
C VAL A 100 26.60 -14.50 1.97
N VAL A 101 25.61 -15.40 1.92
CA VAL A 101 25.49 -16.47 0.94
C VAL A 101 24.24 -16.21 0.11
N SER A 102 24.37 -16.15 -1.21
CA SER A 102 23.24 -16.13 -2.13
C SER A 102 22.72 -17.57 -2.32
N ILE A 103 21.41 -17.75 -2.29
CA ILE A 103 20.75 -19.04 -2.48
C ILE A 103 19.73 -18.89 -3.59
N SER A 104 19.96 -19.60 -4.68
CA SER A 104 19.04 -19.74 -5.81
C SER A 104 18.32 -21.07 -5.70
N ILE A 105 17.00 -21.06 -5.87
CA ILE A 105 16.16 -22.25 -5.75
C ILE A 105 15.38 -22.40 -7.06
N SER A 106 15.48 -23.56 -7.69
CA SER A 106 14.64 -23.98 -8.81
C SER A 106 13.81 -25.19 -8.37
N LEU A 107 12.55 -25.26 -8.78
CA LEU A 107 11.70 -26.39 -8.39
C LEU A 107 10.75 -26.84 -9.50
N VAL A 108 10.32 -28.09 -9.40
CA VAL A 108 9.25 -28.68 -10.21
C VAL A 108 8.10 -29.02 -9.28
N ASP A 109 6.88 -28.65 -9.64
CA ASP A 109 5.68 -28.92 -8.84
C ASP A 109 4.52 -29.45 -9.70
N GLU A 110 3.40 -29.84 -9.07
CA GLU A 110 2.22 -30.37 -9.77
C GLU A 110 1.68 -29.44 -10.87
N GLY A 111 1.96 -28.13 -10.80
CA GLY A 111 1.51 -27.15 -11.78
C GLY A 111 2.47 -26.95 -12.95
N ASN A 112 3.74 -27.35 -12.80
CA ASN A 112 4.80 -27.02 -13.75
C ASN A 112 5.58 -28.27 -14.15
N ARG A 113 5.58 -28.56 -15.46
CA ARG A 113 6.29 -29.71 -16.02
C ARG A 113 7.82 -29.53 -16.02
N TYR A 114 8.29 -28.29 -16.12
CA TYR A 114 9.69 -27.94 -16.21
C TYR A 114 10.15 -27.21 -14.95
N PRO A 115 11.44 -27.32 -14.55
CA PRO A 115 11.98 -26.54 -13.46
C PRO A 115 11.84 -25.04 -13.72
N TYR A 116 11.45 -24.29 -12.71
CA TYR A 116 11.41 -22.83 -12.79
C TYR A 116 12.13 -22.20 -11.58
N PRO A 117 12.89 -21.10 -11.81
CA PRO A 117 13.64 -20.46 -10.75
C PRO A 117 12.75 -19.58 -9.88
N LEU A 118 13.05 -19.55 -8.58
CA LEU A 118 12.50 -18.62 -7.61
C LEU A 118 13.44 -17.41 -7.42
N PRO A 119 12.95 -16.29 -6.86
CA PRO A 119 13.79 -15.15 -6.54
C PRO A 119 14.96 -15.56 -5.64
N VAL A 120 16.17 -15.15 -6.04
CA VAL A 120 17.39 -15.35 -5.25
C VAL A 120 17.21 -14.72 -3.88
N MET A 121 17.58 -15.47 -2.84
CA MET A 121 17.58 -14.98 -1.46
C MET A 121 19.01 -14.86 -0.94
N GLU A 122 19.20 -14.01 0.07
CA GLU A 122 20.48 -13.83 0.74
C GLU A 122 20.35 -14.31 2.19
N ALA A 123 21.20 -15.26 2.58
CA ALA A 123 21.39 -15.69 3.96
C ALA A 123 22.59 -14.93 4.54
N ALA A 124 22.39 -14.24 5.66
CA ALA A 124 23.42 -13.44 6.31
C ALA A 124 23.68 -13.96 7.73
N GLY A 125 24.93 -14.25 8.07
CA GLY A 125 25.31 -14.87 9.33
C GLY A 125 24.91 -14.06 10.58
N ARG A 126 24.85 -12.73 10.46
CA ARG A 126 24.38 -11.82 11.51
C ARG A 126 22.91 -12.03 11.86
N TYR A 127 22.11 -12.54 10.93
CA TYR A 127 20.65 -12.59 11.03
C TYR A 127 20.14 -14.03 10.76
N PRO A 128 20.10 -14.90 11.78
CA PRO A 128 19.67 -16.30 11.63
C PRO A 128 18.28 -16.48 11.01
N SER A 129 17.41 -15.46 11.13
CA SER A 129 16.08 -15.47 10.49
C SER A 129 16.13 -15.50 8.95
N THR A 130 17.27 -15.15 8.34
CA THR A 130 17.50 -15.14 6.89
C THR A 130 17.74 -16.53 6.32
N CYS A 131 18.17 -17.50 7.14
CA CYS A 131 18.34 -18.90 6.73
C CYS A 131 17.00 -19.65 6.52
N TYR A 132 15.87 -18.95 6.62
CA TYR A 132 14.54 -19.50 6.39
C TYR A 132 13.87 -18.80 5.22
N THR A 133 13.32 -19.56 4.28
CA THR A 133 12.53 -19.04 3.16
C THR A 133 11.16 -19.70 3.08
N ASN A 134 10.14 -18.92 2.74
CA ASN A 134 8.81 -19.48 2.52
C ASN A 134 8.65 -19.79 1.03
N LEU A 135 8.13 -20.98 0.73
CA LEU A 135 7.83 -21.37 -0.63
C LEU A 135 6.32 -21.27 -0.88
N TYR A 136 5.95 -21.03 -2.14
CA TYR A 136 4.56 -20.97 -2.59
C TYR A 136 4.39 -21.78 -3.88
N PRO A 137 4.69 -23.09 -3.86
CA PRO A 137 4.43 -23.95 -5.01
C PRO A 137 2.93 -24.02 -5.31
N TYR A 138 2.58 -24.32 -6.56
CA TYR A 138 1.19 -24.54 -6.98
C TYR A 138 0.56 -25.74 -6.26
N GLY A 139 1.35 -26.80 -6.06
CA GLY A 139 0.93 -28.04 -5.42
C GLY A 139 2.09 -28.75 -4.72
N LYS A 140 2.13 -30.08 -4.81
CA LYS A 140 3.28 -30.84 -4.31
C LYS A 140 4.53 -30.56 -5.15
N VAL A 141 5.67 -30.50 -4.48
CA VAL A 141 6.99 -30.37 -5.09
C VAL A 141 7.50 -31.76 -5.45
N HIS A 142 7.91 -31.93 -6.71
CA HIS A 142 8.45 -33.16 -7.27
C HIS A 142 9.97 -33.21 -7.15
N SER A 143 10.64 -32.11 -7.51
CA SER A 143 12.09 -31.95 -7.37
C SER A 143 12.47 -30.53 -6.99
N LEU A 144 13.66 -30.41 -6.41
CA LEU A 144 14.24 -29.17 -5.90
C LEU A 144 15.72 -29.14 -6.31
N GLU A 145 16.14 -28.02 -6.88
CA GLU A 145 17.54 -27.70 -7.14
C GLU A 145 17.88 -26.42 -6.36
N ILE A 146 18.96 -26.47 -5.60
CA ILE A 146 19.45 -25.35 -4.80
C ILE A 146 20.89 -25.08 -5.19
N VAL A 147 21.18 -23.82 -5.52
CA VAL A 147 22.53 -23.35 -5.81
C VAL A 147 22.90 -22.30 -4.77
N MET A 148 24.02 -22.48 -4.08
CA MET A 148 24.53 -21.55 -3.08
C MET A 148 25.89 -20.99 -3.49
N GLU A 149 26.05 -19.66 -3.39
CA GLU A 149 27.30 -18.98 -3.73
C GLU A 149 27.68 -17.97 -2.62
N ALA A 150 28.94 -17.98 -2.19
CA ALA A 150 29.45 -17.02 -1.23
C ALA A 150 29.76 -15.67 -1.92
N GLN A 151 29.32 -14.55 -1.33
CA GLN A 151 29.53 -13.23 -1.92
C GLN A 151 30.87 -12.62 -1.49
N GLU A 152 31.75 -12.27 -2.45
CA GLU A 152 33.11 -11.77 -2.19
C GLU A 152 33.18 -10.40 -1.47
N ASP A 153 32.13 -9.58 -1.56
CA ASP A 153 32.13 -8.18 -1.05
C ASP A 153 31.41 -7.98 0.30
N GLY A 154 30.96 -9.06 0.96
CA GLY A 154 30.49 -9.04 2.34
C GLY A 154 31.66 -9.21 3.31
N GLY A 155 32.47 -8.16 3.46
CA GLY A 155 33.81 -8.27 4.05
C GLY A 155 33.94 -9.08 5.34
N LEU A 156 34.80 -10.10 5.31
CA LEU A 156 35.78 -10.36 6.35
C LEU A 156 36.96 -11.19 5.81
N LEU A 157 38.18 -10.67 6.02
CA LEU A 157 39.43 -11.42 5.92
C LEU A 157 39.41 -12.55 6.97
N LEU A 158 39.57 -13.80 6.58
CA LEU A 158 39.93 -14.86 7.53
C LEU A 158 41.46 -15.02 7.57
N PRO A 159 42.07 -15.20 8.76
CA PRO A 159 43.49 -15.47 8.87
C PRO A 159 43.81 -16.88 8.36
N GLU A 160 44.97 -17.02 7.73
CA GLU A 160 45.62 -18.32 7.56
C GLU A 160 45.75 -19.03 8.92
N SER A 161 45.45 -20.32 8.93
CA SER A 161 45.52 -21.30 10.03
C SER A 161 44.30 -21.42 10.95
N VAL A 162 43.46 -22.45 10.74
CA VAL A 162 42.97 -23.37 11.79
C VAL A 162 42.58 -24.75 11.18
N TRP A 163 43.49 -25.70 11.35
CA TRP A 163 43.33 -27.13 11.73
C TRP A 163 42.56 -28.18 10.90
N GLU A 164 43.33 -29.25 10.64
CA GLU A 164 42.96 -30.64 10.35
C GLU A 164 42.10 -31.28 11.46
N GLY A 165 41.05 -32.01 11.07
CA GLY A 165 40.23 -32.86 11.93
C GLY A 165 39.27 -33.71 11.08
N PRO A 166 38.93 -34.95 11.49
CA PRO A 166 38.54 -36.01 10.58
C PRO A 166 37.14 -35.80 9.97
N GLU A 167 37.03 -36.16 8.69
CA GLU A 167 35.80 -36.16 7.90
C GLU A 167 34.71 -36.99 8.58
N SER A 168 33.62 -36.30 8.95
CA SER A 168 32.33 -36.91 9.23
C SER A 168 31.37 -36.47 8.11
N ALA A 169 30.71 -37.45 7.51
CA ALA A 169 30.00 -37.37 6.23
C ALA A 169 28.67 -36.58 6.26
N SER A 170 28.58 -35.49 7.01
CA SER A 170 27.33 -34.71 7.16
C SER A 170 27.49 -33.19 7.17
N ALA A 171 28.72 -32.66 7.18
CA ALA A 171 28.96 -31.22 7.11
C ALA A 171 29.83 -30.93 5.89
N VAL A 172 29.24 -30.30 4.88
CA VAL A 172 29.96 -29.96 3.65
C VAL A 172 30.54 -28.56 3.83
N ARG A 173 31.86 -28.44 3.88
CA ARG A 173 32.56 -27.19 4.22
C ARG A 173 33.19 -26.56 2.98
N ALA A 174 32.94 -25.26 2.76
CA ALA A 174 33.67 -24.42 1.83
C ALA A 174 34.34 -23.25 2.56
N GLU A 175 35.30 -22.60 1.90
CA GLU A 175 35.87 -21.36 2.40
C GLU A 175 34.77 -20.28 2.47
N GLY A 176 34.29 -20.00 3.68
CA GLY A 176 33.32 -18.94 3.97
C GLY A 176 32.02 -19.42 4.64
N PHE A 177 31.57 -20.67 4.42
CA PHE A 177 30.40 -21.24 5.10
C PHE A 177 30.42 -22.78 5.11
N ALA A 178 29.75 -23.38 6.09
CA ALA A 178 29.45 -24.81 6.12
C ALA A 178 27.94 -25.03 5.94
N PHE A 179 27.59 -26.08 5.20
CA PHE A 179 26.22 -26.51 4.99
C PHE A 179 26.02 -27.88 5.63
N ASP A 180 25.21 -27.90 6.69
CA ASP A 180 25.00 -29.09 7.54
C ASP A 180 23.70 -29.82 7.19
N GLY A 181 22.77 -29.17 6.48
CA GLY A 181 21.55 -29.83 6.04
C GLY A 181 20.41 -28.92 5.61
N LEU A 182 19.36 -29.56 5.12
CA LEU A 182 18.14 -28.90 4.64
C LEU A 182 16.93 -29.51 5.34
N ARG A 183 16.07 -28.65 5.90
CA ARG A 183 14.81 -29.08 6.51
C ARG A 183 13.64 -28.37 5.87
N ALA A 184 12.59 -29.12 5.53
CA ALA A 184 11.33 -28.59 5.04
C ALA A 184 10.32 -28.44 6.17
N ASN A 185 9.39 -27.50 6.00
CA ASN A 185 8.22 -27.33 6.88
C ASN A 185 8.62 -27.07 8.34
N VAL A 186 9.74 -26.37 8.56
CA VAL A 186 10.28 -26.09 9.89
C VAL A 186 9.46 -25.00 10.58
N ARG A 187 9.18 -25.21 11.87
CA ARG A 187 8.59 -24.17 12.71
C ARG A 187 9.57 -23.01 12.88
N ARG A 188 9.20 -21.82 12.42
CA ARG A 188 10.05 -20.63 12.60
C ARG A 188 10.06 -20.21 14.08
N PRO A 189 11.24 -19.83 14.62
CA PRO A 189 11.35 -19.40 16.00
C PRO A 189 10.53 -18.13 16.25
N PHE A 190 9.95 -18.05 17.44
CA PHE A 190 9.25 -16.84 17.89
C PHE A 190 10.26 -15.88 18.50
N VAL A 191 10.30 -14.63 18.02
CA VAL A 191 11.23 -13.61 18.53
C VAL A 191 10.44 -12.40 19.01
N LEU A 192 10.48 -12.16 20.32
CA LEU A 192 9.80 -11.03 20.93
C LEU A 192 10.64 -9.75 20.76
N VAL A 193 10.15 -8.78 19.97
CA VAL A 193 10.87 -7.53 19.71
C VAL A 193 10.36 -6.42 20.65
N LEU A 194 10.91 -6.37 21.86
CA LEU A 194 10.53 -5.36 22.86
C LEU A 194 10.60 -3.91 22.37
N PRO A 195 11.64 -3.46 21.63
CA PRO A 195 11.72 -2.07 21.17
C PRO A 195 10.51 -1.65 20.32
N ARG A 196 10.04 -2.54 19.43
CA ARG A 196 8.85 -2.32 18.60
C ARG A 196 7.60 -2.22 19.45
N MET A 197 7.43 -3.11 20.42
CA MET A 197 6.29 -3.07 21.34
C MET A 197 6.25 -1.78 22.15
N LEU A 198 7.39 -1.35 22.71
CA LEU A 198 7.49 -0.11 23.48
C LEU A 198 7.17 1.11 22.61
N LEU A 199 7.63 1.13 21.36
CA LEU A 199 7.31 2.19 20.41
C LEU A 199 5.79 2.27 20.13
N LEU A 200 5.17 1.14 19.79
CA LEU A 200 3.73 1.07 19.50
C LEU A 200 2.89 1.43 20.72
N PHE A 201 3.28 0.93 21.90
CA PHE A 201 2.64 1.29 23.16
C PHE A 201 2.79 2.77 23.46
N GLY A 202 3.99 3.34 23.29
CA GLY A 202 4.26 4.76 23.50
C GLY A 202 3.41 5.66 22.60
N ILE A 203 3.30 5.34 21.32
CA ILE A 203 2.44 6.05 20.36
C ILE A 203 0.97 5.98 20.80
N GLY A 204 0.47 4.77 21.10
CA GLY A 204 -0.92 4.60 21.54
C GLY A 204 -1.20 5.31 22.87
N ALA A 205 -0.28 5.23 23.82
CA ALA A 205 -0.40 5.86 25.12
C ALA A 205 -0.39 7.39 24.99
N PHE A 206 0.46 7.95 24.13
CA PHE A 206 0.47 9.37 23.82
C PHE A 206 -0.91 9.84 23.33
N TRP A 207 -1.55 9.12 22.42
CA TRP A 207 -2.88 9.48 21.92
C TRP A 207 -3.98 9.33 22.98
N LEU A 208 -3.93 8.27 23.79
CA LEU A 208 -4.87 8.04 24.90
C LEU A 208 -4.76 9.10 26.00
N LEU A 209 -3.53 9.47 26.37
CA LEU A 209 -3.24 10.47 27.40
C LEU A 209 -3.52 11.89 26.90
N SER A 210 -3.31 12.15 25.60
CA SER A 210 -3.65 13.43 25.00
C SER A 210 -5.15 13.70 25.13
N GLY A 211 -6.04 12.77 24.78
CA GLY A 211 -7.49 12.87 25.03
C GLY A 211 -8.20 14.16 24.56
N GLU A 212 -9.53 14.20 24.64
CA GLU A 212 -10.32 15.36 24.13
C GLU A 212 -10.07 16.67 24.89
N LYS A 213 -9.56 16.60 26.12
CA LYS A 213 -9.35 17.76 26.99
C LYS A 213 -8.00 18.46 26.76
N SER A 214 -7.02 17.81 26.12
CA SER A 214 -5.73 18.44 25.80
C SER A 214 -5.88 19.58 24.79
N GLY A 215 -4.90 20.49 24.80
CA GLY A 215 -4.84 21.58 23.82
C GLY A 215 -4.79 21.09 22.36
N VAL A 216 -4.31 19.87 22.12
CA VAL A 216 -4.14 19.25 20.79
C VAL A 216 -5.46 19.11 20.05
N TYR A 217 -6.52 18.64 20.72
CA TYR A 217 -7.84 18.45 20.12
C TYR A 217 -8.72 19.70 20.17
N ARG A 218 -8.35 20.71 20.96
CA ARG A 218 -9.08 22.00 21.03
C ARG A 218 -8.91 22.86 19.80
N VAL A 219 -7.78 22.72 19.09
CA VAL A 219 -7.53 23.47 17.85
C VAL A 219 -8.45 22.93 16.76
N ARG A 220 -9.48 23.70 16.40
CA ARG A 220 -10.44 23.35 15.34
C ARG A 220 -9.81 23.56 13.97
N PHE A 221 -10.16 22.70 13.02
CA PHE A 221 -9.79 22.85 11.62
C PHE A 221 -10.44 24.11 11.03
N ARG A 222 -9.65 24.95 10.38
CA ARG A 222 -10.10 26.18 9.69
C ARG A 222 -9.37 26.30 8.36
N ALA A 223 -10.08 26.01 7.27
CA ALA A 223 -9.53 26.05 5.91
C ALA A 223 -8.94 27.43 5.54
N ASP A 224 -9.52 28.52 6.04
CA ASP A 224 -9.08 29.89 5.71
C ASP A 224 -7.88 30.36 6.56
N SER A 225 -7.46 29.58 7.55
CA SER A 225 -6.35 29.93 8.43
C SER A 225 -5.01 29.78 7.72
N ARG A 226 -4.32 30.89 7.45
CA ARG A 226 -2.96 30.89 6.87
C ARG A 226 -1.96 30.06 7.68
N ARG A 227 -2.04 30.12 9.02
CA ARG A 227 -1.14 29.36 9.91
C ARG A 227 -1.34 27.85 9.78
N GLN A 228 -2.61 27.39 9.73
CA GLN A 228 -2.90 25.97 9.53
C GLN A 228 -2.51 25.51 8.13
N ASN A 229 -2.75 26.34 7.11
CA ASN A 229 -2.35 26.01 5.74
C ASN A 229 -0.82 25.88 5.61
N LEU A 230 -0.05 26.79 6.22
CA LEU A 230 1.41 26.71 6.24
C LEU A 230 1.91 25.49 7.03
N ALA A 231 1.29 25.20 8.18
CA ALA A 231 1.63 24.02 8.96
C ALA A 231 1.31 22.71 8.20
N THR A 232 0.17 22.65 7.48
CA THR A 232 -0.18 21.51 6.62
C THR A 232 0.83 21.37 5.49
N ALA A 233 1.22 22.48 4.84
CA ALA A 233 2.19 22.47 3.75
C ALA A 233 3.58 22.03 4.23
N GLY A 234 4.04 22.52 5.39
CA GLY A 234 5.30 22.10 5.99
C GLY A 234 5.29 20.62 6.40
N PHE A 235 4.18 20.15 6.98
CA PHE A 235 4.01 18.73 7.30
C PHE A 235 4.02 17.85 6.05
N LEU A 236 3.27 18.22 5.02
CA LEU A 236 3.27 17.52 3.74
C LEU A 236 4.66 17.55 3.10
N GLY A 237 5.35 18.69 3.11
CA GLY A 237 6.71 18.82 2.59
C GLY A 237 7.71 17.89 3.31
N ALA A 238 7.64 17.80 4.64
CA ALA A 238 8.46 16.85 5.41
C ALA A 238 8.13 15.39 5.07
N PHE A 239 6.85 15.07 4.87
CA PHE A 239 6.42 13.72 4.47
C PHE A 239 6.91 13.36 3.06
N LEU A 240 6.85 14.29 2.10
CA LEU A 240 7.38 14.10 0.76
C LEU A 240 8.91 13.97 0.76
N LEU A 241 9.61 14.77 1.57
CA LEU A 241 11.05 14.65 1.77
C LEU A 241 11.42 13.25 2.29
N LEU A 242 10.70 12.75 3.29
CA LEU A 242 10.89 11.40 3.80
C LEU A 242 10.64 10.35 2.70
N GLY A 243 9.58 10.51 1.91
CA GLY A 243 9.30 9.65 0.75
C GLY A 243 10.44 9.67 -0.27
N LEU A 244 11.02 10.84 -0.56
CA LEU A 244 12.17 10.95 -1.46
C LEU A 244 13.41 10.25 -0.89
N VAL A 245 13.69 10.44 0.40
CA VAL A 245 14.80 9.75 1.08
C VAL A 245 14.62 8.24 1.01
N LEU A 246 13.40 7.73 1.22
CA LEU A 246 13.10 6.30 1.08
C LEU A 246 13.31 5.82 -0.35
N ALA A 247 12.82 6.55 -1.35
CA ALA A 247 13.03 6.21 -2.76
C ALA A 247 14.52 6.14 -3.12
N LEU A 248 15.31 7.11 -2.66
CA LEU A 248 16.75 7.18 -2.92
C LEU A 248 17.56 6.18 -2.11
N SER A 249 17.03 5.67 -0.99
CA SER A 249 17.73 4.69 -0.15
C SER A 249 17.87 3.32 -0.84
N ASN A 250 17.00 3.02 -1.81
CA ASN A 250 17.02 1.77 -2.57
C ASN A 250 17.80 1.94 -3.88
N ARG A 251 19.13 1.79 -3.80
CA ARG A 251 20.02 1.98 -4.95
C ARG A 251 19.68 1.09 -6.14
N ALA A 252 19.27 -0.15 -5.90
CA ALA A 252 18.88 -1.08 -6.96
C ALA A 252 17.71 -0.54 -7.80
N CYS A 253 16.73 0.16 -7.19
CA CYS A 253 15.64 0.78 -7.93
C CYS A 253 16.02 2.11 -8.60
N VAL A 254 16.99 2.85 -8.03
CA VAL A 254 17.47 4.12 -8.59
C VAL A 254 18.31 3.89 -9.84
N GLU A 255 19.24 2.94 -9.78
CA GLU A 255 20.10 2.56 -10.89
C GLU A 255 19.36 1.65 -11.88
N SER A 256 18.47 0.79 -11.37
CA SER A 256 17.62 -0.14 -12.13
C SER A 256 18.40 -0.89 -13.22
N PRO A 257 19.33 -1.78 -12.85
CA PRO A 257 20.17 -2.52 -13.79
C PRO A 257 19.38 -3.52 -14.66
N TRP A 258 18.12 -3.78 -14.32
CA TRP A 258 17.29 -4.78 -14.97
C TRP A 258 16.74 -4.31 -16.33
N GLU A 259 17.02 -5.06 -17.39
CA GLU A 259 16.50 -4.77 -18.74
C GLU A 259 14.97 -4.83 -18.81
N HIS A 260 14.38 -5.79 -18.09
CA HIS A 260 12.92 -5.94 -17.98
C HIS A 260 12.26 -4.82 -17.14
N HIS A 261 12.95 -3.73 -16.83
CA HIS A 261 12.35 -2.50 -16.27
C HIS A 261 12.40 -1.31 -17.25
N GLN A 262 12.81 -1.53 -18.51
CA GLN A 262 12.93 -0.49 -19.55
C GLN A 262 11.66 -0.35 -20.43
N GLN A 263 10.56 -1.02 -20.11
CA GLN A 263 9.33 -1.10 -20.89
C GLN A 263 8.82 0.27 -21.36
N TYR A 264 8.65 1.22 -20.43
CA TYR A 264 8.16 2.56 -20.78
C TYR A 264 9.15 3.29 -21.70
N ARG A 265 10.46 3.17 -21.46
CA ARG A 265 11.45 3.74 -22.37
C ARG A 265 11.31 3.17 -23.79
N GLN A 266 11.16 1.84 -23.91
CA GLN A 266 11.01 1.19 -25.20
C GLN A 266 9.69 1.60 -25.89
N LEU A 267 8.60 1.70 -25.13
CA LEU A 267 7.31 2.16 -25.64
C LEU A 267 7.38 3.63 -26.11
N ALA A 268 8.05 4.50 -25.36
CA ALA A 268 8.30 5.88 -25.74
C ALA A 268 8.99 5.97 -27.11
N SER A 269 10.08 5.21 -27.29
CA SER A 269 10.80 5.14 -28.56
C SER A 269 9.92 4.62 -29.68
N ALA A 270 9.20 3.51 -29.46
CA ALA A 270 8.30 2.92 -30.45
C ALA A 270 7.24 3.93 -30.93
N ILE A 271 6.65 4.69 -30.01
CA ILE A 271 5.64 5.72 -30.34
C ILE A 271 6.26 6.83 -31.19
N LEU A 272 7.48 7.27 -30.87
CA LEU A 272 8.20 8.28 -31.68
C LEU A 272 8.53 7.76 -33.09
N ASP A 273 8.78 6.46 -33.22
CA ASP A 273 9.02 5.78 -34.50
C ASP A 273 7.71 5.43 -35.25
N GLY A 274 6.55 5.80 -34.70
CA GLY A 274 5.24 5.68 -35.36
C GLY A 274 4.54 4.33 -35.17
N HIS A 275 4.97 3.52 -34.20
CA HIS A 275 4.35 2.24 -33.87
C HIS A 275 4.15 2.04 -32.36
N VAL A 276 3.50 0.93 -31.98
CA VAL A 276 3.15 0.65 -30.57
C VAL A 276 3.67 -0.70 -30.06
N TRP A 277 4.41 -1.43 -30.90
CA TRP A 277 5.16 -2.62 -30.50
C TRP A 277 6.62 -2.25 -30.19
N VAL A 278 7.26 -2.97 -29.27
CA VAL A 278 8.63 -2.68 -28.79
C VAL A 278 9.67 -3.72 -29.22
N GLY A 279 9.22 -4.84 -29.77
CA GLY A 279 10.07 -5.92 -30.28
C GLY A 279 9.30 -6.82 -31.22
N ARG A 280 10.03 -7.58 -32.05
CA ARG A 280 9.48 -8.56 -32.99
C ARG A 280 10.16 -9.90 -32.82
N GLN A 281 9.38 -10.96 -32.84
CA GLN A 281 9.85 -12.34 -32.76
C GLN A 281 8.82 -13.27 -33.40
N PRO A 282 8.71 -13.28 -34.75
CA PRO A 282 7.72 -14.09 -35.47
C PRO A 282 7.89 -15.60 -35.27
N GLU A 283 9.07 -16.05 -34.85
CA GLU A 283 9.40 -17.46 -34.64
C GLU A 283 8.52 -18.10 -33.55
N LEU A 284 8.09 -17.32 -32.54
CA LEU A 284 7.18 -17.82 -31.50
C LEU A 284 5.77 -18.15 -32.04
N LEU A 285 5.40 -17.70 -33.25
CA LEU A 285 4.14 -18.09 -33.90
C LEU A 285 4.12 -19.56 -34.33
N GLU A 286 5.28 -20.20 -34.45
CA GLU A 286 5.40 -21.61 -34.80
C GLU A 286 5.09 -22.52 -33.59
N LEU A 287 5.13 -21.97 -32.37
CA LEU A 287 4.84 -22.69 -31.15
C LEU A 287 3.33 -22.82 -30.94
N SER A 288 2.91 -23.98 -30.44
CA SER A 288 1.51 -24.23 -30.08
C SER A 288 1.00 -23.29 -28.96
N ASN A 289 1.88 -22.91 -28.04
CA ASN A 289 1.61 -21.96 -26.97
C ASN A 289 2.85 -21.09 -26.68
N PRO A 290 2.95 -19.87 -27.24
CA PRO A 290 4.07 -18.96 -26.99
C PRO A 290 4.07 -18.32 -25.60
N TYR A 291 3.07 -18.61 -24.75
CA TYR A 291 2.98 -18.09 -23.38
C TYR A 291 3.42 -19.10 -22.32
N ASP A 292 3.78 -20.32 -22.69
CA ASP A 292 4.33 -21.30 -21.75
C ASP A 292 5.79 -20.97 -21.44
N THR A 293 6.00 -20.05 -20.48
CA THR A 293 7.34 -19.57 -20.10
C THR A 293 8.23 -20.67 -19.57
N SER A 294 7.66 -21.67 -18.90
CA SER A 294 8.41 -22.81 -18.36
C SER A 294 8.95 -23.68 -19.49
N TYR A 295 8.15 -23.92 -20.53
CA TYR A 295 8.63 -24.57 -21.76
C TYR A 295 9.69 -23.74 -22.49
N LEU A 296 9.48 -22.43 -22.65
CA LEU A 296 10.44 -21.55 -23.32
C LEU A 296 11.81 -21.55 -22.63
N LEU A 297 11.83 -21.43 -21.30
CA LEU A 297 13.05 -21.50 -20.49
C LEU A 297 13.74 -22.85 -20.64
N ALA A 298 12.99 -23.96 -20.53
CA ALA A 298 13.55 -25.30 -20.64
C ALA A 298 14.08 -25.66 -22.03
N GLN A 299 13.64 -24.95 -23.07
CA GLN A 299 14.13 -25.10 -24.44
C GLN A 299 15.12 -23.99 -24.83
N GLU A 300 15.51 -23.13 -23.87
CA GLU A 300 16.39 -21.98 -24.09
C GLU A 300 15.90 -21.05 -25.20
N ILE A 301 14.58 -21.00 -25.42
CA ILE A 301 13.96 -20.12 -26.40
C ILE A 301 13.87 -18.72 -25.77
N PRO A 302 14.54 -17.70 -26.33
CA PRO A 302 14.53 -16.36 -25.76
C PRO A 302 13.12 -15.77 -25.83
N TYR A 303 12.73 -15.03 -24.79
CA TYR A 303 11.47 -14.29 -24.76
C TYR A 303 11.62 -13.03 -23.91
N LEU A 304 10.72 -12.07 -24.12
CA LEU A 304 10.66 -10.87 -23.28
C LEU A 304 9.64 -11.05 -22.15
N ALA A 305 10.13 -11.16 -20.92
CA ALA A 305 9.30 -11.19 -19.72
C ALA A 305 8.61 -9.83 -19.47
N ASP A 306 7.38 -9.87 -18.95
CA ASP A 306 6.55 -8.68 -18.67
C ASP A 306 6.16 -7.85 -19.92
N TYR A 307 5.96 -8.54 -21.05
CA TYR A 307 5.34 -8.01 -22.26
C TYR A 307 4.18 -8.90 -22.70
N ALA A 308 3.21 -8.30 -23.39
CA ALA A 308 2.18 -9.04 -24.10
C ALA A 308 2.69 -9.36 -25.51
N TYR A 309 2.79 -10.63 -25.85
CA TYR A 309 3.11 -11.07 -27.21
C TYR A 309 1.83 -11.19 -28.04
N TYR A 310 1.79 -10.66 -29.26
CA TYR A 310 0.66 -10.84 -30.18
C TYR A 310 1.10 -10.64 -31.64
N GLY A 311 0.73 -11.58 -32.52
CA GLY A 311 0.95 -11.46 -33.96
C GLY A 311 2.41 -11.20 -34.36
N GLY A 312 3.38 -11.85 -33.70
CA GLY A 312 4.80 -11.66 -33.97
C GLY A 312 5.46 -10.48 -33.26
N ASN A 313 4.71 -9.69 -32.49
CA ASN A 313 5.19 -8.45 -31.87
C ASN A 313 5.00 -8.46 -30.35
N TYR A 314 5.85 -7.72 -29.63
CA TYR A 314 5.74 -7.47 -28.19
C TYR A 314 5.13 -6.10 -27.89
N TYR A 315 4.26 -6.05 -26.88
CA TYR A 315 3.54 -4.86 -26.44
C TYR A 315 3.67 -4.67 -24.92
N VAL A 316 3.76 -3.42 -24.50
CA VAL A 316 3.80 -3.06 -23.08
C VAL A 316 2.38 -2.95 -22.53
N TYR A 317 2.04 -3.75 -21.51
CA TYR A 317 0.69 -3.76 -20.90
C TYR A 317 0.57 -2.89 -19.63
N PHE A 318 1.63 -2.19 -19.24
CA PHE A 318 1.65 -1.42 -17.98
C PHE A 318 0.82 -0.12 -18.01
N GLY A 319 0.10 0.16 -19.10
CA GLY A 319 -0.82 1.30 -19.20
C GLY A 319 -0.19 2.49 -19.92
N ILE A 320 -0.97 3.13 -20.79
CA ILE A 320 -0.51 4.20 -21.68
C ILE A 320 -0.42 5.57 -20.98
N VAL A 321 -1.13 5.79 -19.89
CA VAL A 321 -1.18 7.12 -19.26
C VAL A 321 0.14 7.50 -18.58
N PRO A 322 0.82 6.63 -17.81
CA PRO A 322 2.15 6.96 -17.28
C PRO A 322 3.16 7.26 -18.38
N GLU A 323 3.10 6.51 -19.49
CA GLU A 323 3.92 6.73 -20.69
C GLU A 323 3.78 8.17 -21.21
N LEU A 324 2.54 8.58 -21.49
CA LEU A 324 2.23 9.92 -22.01
C LEU A 324 2.51 11.04 -21.00
N LEU A 325 2.48 10.74 -19.69
CA LEU A 325 2.68 11.73 -18.64
C LEU A 325 4.16 12.00 -18.35
N PHE A 326 4.99 10.95 -18.34
CA PHE A 326 6.37 11.04 -17.86
C PHE A 326 7.42 10.71 -18.92
N TYR A 327 7.23 9.64 -19.67
CA TYR A 327 8.31 9.03 -20.47
C TYR A 327 8.38 9.62 -21.87
N LEU A 328 7.28 9.56 -22.64
CA LEU A 328 7.23 10.10 -23.99
C LEU A 328 7.60 11.59 -24.04
N PRO A 329 7.07 12.48 -23.17
CA PRO A 329 7.47 13.89 -23.20
C PRO A 329 8.95 14.10 -22.86
N CYS A 330 9.48 13.34 -21.89
CA CYS A 330 10.89 13.47 -21.49
C CYS A 330 11.82 13.00 -22.61
N LEU A 331 11.52 11.86 -23.23
CA LEU A 331 12.30 11.33 -24.33
C LEU A 331 12.24 12.26 -25.56
N ALA A 332 11.05 12.74 -25.93
CA ALA A 332 10.86 13.65 -27.05
C ALA A 332 11.60 15.00 -26.87
N LEU A 333 11.62 15.55 -25.65
CA LEU A 333 12.21 16.87 -25.40
C LEU A 333 13.71 16.82 -25.09
N THR A 334 14.20 15.74 -24.48
CA THR A 334 15.57 15.68 -23.94
C THR A 334 16.43 14.58 -24.55
N GLY A 335 15.85 13.63 -25.29
CA GLY A 335 16.52 12.43 -25.78
C GLY A 335 16.91 11.44 -24.67
N ARG A 336 16.45 11.65 -23.43
CA ARG A 336 16.78 10.82 -22.27
C ARG A 336 15.55 10.11 -21.73
N ALA A 337 15.75 8.90 -21.25
CA ALA A 337 14.70 8.11 -20.61
C ALA A 337 14.35 8.69 -19.23
N PHE A 338 13.06 8.77 -18.92
CA PHE A 338 12.60 9.17 -17.59
C PHE A 338 12.79 8.02 -16.59
N PRO A 339 13.46 8.22 -15.45
CA PRO A 339 13.66 7.16 -14.46
C PRO A 339 12.35 6.70 -13.79
N ASN A 340 12.15 5.38 -13.64
CA ASN A 340 10.97 4.80 -12.98
C ASN A 340 10.79 5.32 -11.55
N PHE A 341 11.87 5.42 -10.78
CA PHE A 341 11.78 5.88 -9.40
C PHE A 341 11.24 7.32 -9.28
N LEU A 342 11.59 8.19 -10.23
CA LEU A 342 11.06 9.55 -10.30
C LEU A 342 9.58 9.54 -10.66
N ALA A 343 9.16 8.68 -11.60
CA ALA A 343 7.74 8.58 -11.98
C ALA A 343 6.89 8.15 -10.77
N VAL A 344 7.32 7.12 -10.03
CA VAL A 344 6.67 6.69 -8.79
C VAL A 344 6.67 7.81 -7.75
N TYR A 345 7.80 8.50 -7.55
CA TYR A 345 7.89 9.59 -6.57
C TYR A 345 6.97 10.77 -6.91
N PHE A 346 6.94 11.22 -8.16
CA PHE A 346 6.06 12.31 -8.59
C PHE A 346 4.59 11.92 -8.49
N ALA A 347 4.24 10.68 -8.86
CA ALA A 347 2.90 10.15 -8.68
C ALA A 347 2.52 10.09 -7.19
N PHE A 348 3.43 9.62 -6.32
CA PHE A 348 3.23 9.61 -4.87
C PHE A 348 3.06 11.02 -4.31
N ALA A 349 3.82 12.00 -4.78
CA ALA A 349 3.69 13.39 -4.38
C ALA A 349 2.33 13.97 -4.78
N GLY A 350 1.91 13.73 -6.02
CA GLY A 350 0.58 14.12 -6.50
C GLY A 350 -0.55 13.43 -5.73
N PHE A 351 -0.39 12.15 -5.39
CA PHE A 351 -1.31 11.41 -4.54
C PHE A 351 -1.41 12.02 -3.14
N ALA A 352 -0.28 12.32 -2.49
CA ALA A 352 -0.25 12.93 -1.17
C ALA A 352 -0.94 14.29 -1.15
N VAL A 353 -0.62 15.18 -2.10
CA VAL A 353 -1.31 16.47 -2.27
C VAL A 353 -2.82 16.26 -2.43
N SER A 354 -3.21 15.31 -3.27
CA SER A 354 -4.62 15.03 -3.57
C SER A 354 -5.37 14.48 -2.35
N VAL A 355 -4.74 13.65 -1.53
CA VAL A 355 -5.31 13.14 -0.28
C VAL A 355 -5.55 14.27 0.72
N PHE A 356 -4.57 15.14 0.95
CA PHE A 356 -4.76 16.31 1.83
C PHE A 356 -5.86 17.24 1.29
N GLY A 357 -5.90 17.47 -0.02
CA GLY A 357 -6.96 18.21 -0.69
C GLY A 357 -8.34 17.58 -0.52
N LEU A 358 -8.45 16.27 -0.72
CA LEU A 358 -9.66 15.49 -0.57
C LEU A 358 -10.21 15.61 0.85
N TYR A 359 -9.39 15.33 1.86
CA TYR A 359 -9.78 15.44 3.27
C TYR A 359 -10.17 16.86 3.65
N ARG A 360 -9.47 17.87 3.11
CA ARG A 360 -9.82 19.28 3.34
C ARG A 360 -11.23 19.59 2.86
N GLU A 361 -11.60 19.14 1.66
CA GLU A 361 -12.95 19.39 1.14
C GLU A 361 -14.01 18.50 1.79
N ALA A 362 -13.68 17.27 2.16
CA ALA A 362 -14.55 16.39 2.92
C ALA A 362 -14.89 16.98 4.30
N VAL A 363 -13.88 17.45 5.03
CA VAL A 363 -14.06 18.11 6.33
C VAL A 363 -14.93 19.36 6.21
N LYS A 364 -14.68 20.22 5.22
CA LYS A 364 -15.51 21.41 4.98
C LYS A 364 -16.98 21.07 4.74
N ARG A 365 -17.26 19.95 4.09
CA ARG A 365 -18.61 19.54 3.70
C ARG A 365 -19.37 18.85 4.82
N TRP A 366 -18.71 17.95 5.54
CA TRP A 366 -19.38 17.01 6.46
C TRP A 366 -18.97 17.17 7.92
N PHE A 367 -17.79 17.73 8.21
CA PHE A 367 -17.23 17.78 9.56
C PHE A 367 -16.64 19.16 9.91
N PRO A 368 -17.41 20.26 9.80
CA PRO A 368 -16.90 21.63 9.94
C PRO A 368 -16.25 21.93 11.30
N ASP A 369 -16.61 21.18 12.35
CA ASP A 369 -16.10 21.35 13.70
C ASP A 369 -15.03 20.33 14.11
N ILE A 370 -14.44 19.58 13.18
CA ILE A 370 -13.38 18.60 13.51
C ILE A 370 -12.11 19.30 14.05
N SER A 371 -11.33 18.59 14.88
CA SER A 371 -10.02 19.10 15.30
C SER A 371 -9.03 19.05 14.13
N TYR A 372 -8.12 20.02 14.09
CA TYR A 372 -7.09 20.13 13.06
C TYR A 372 -6.17 18.90 13.04
N VAL A 373 -5.87 18.34 14.20
CA VAL A 373 -5.05 17.12 14.31
C VAL A 373 -5.76 15.91 13.73
N LEU A 374 -7.07 15.75 13.91
CA LEU A 374 -7.79 14.64 13.30
C LEU A 374 -7.81 14.74 11.77
N TYR A 375 -7.87 15.94 11.20
CA TYR A 375 -7.67 16.15 9.76
C TYR A 375 -6.29 15.67 9.30
N LEU A 376 -5.21 16.06 10.01
CA LEU A 376 -3.86 15.60 9.69
C LEU A 376 -3.75 14.08 9.84
N THR A 377 -4.23 13.51 10.94
CA THR A 377 -4.18 12.07 11.20
C THR A 377 -4.94 11.28 10.14
N ALA A 378 -6.12 11.71 9.71
CA ALA A 378 -6.88 11.03 8.66
C ALA A 378 -6.12 11.00 7.32
N ALA A 379 -5.49 12.11 6.94
CA ALA A 379 -4.64 12.17 5.76
C ALA A 379 -3.40 11.27 5.92
N CYS A 380 -2.70 11.35 7.06
CA CYS A 380 -1.52 10.53 7.34
C CYS A 380 -1.82 9.04 7.29
N VAL A 381 -2.89 8.59 7.96
CA VAL A 381 -3.31 7.19 7.95
C VAL A 381 -3.57 6.74 6.52
N THR A 382 -4.23 7.55 5.71
CA THR A 382 -4.46 7.20 4.29
C THR A 382 -3.16 7.05 3.50
N LEU A 383 -2.15 7.88 3.78
CA LEU A 383 -0.85 7.83 3.11
C LEU A 383 0.06 6.72 3.62
N THR A 384 -0.12 6.27 4.86
CA THR A 384 0.70 5.19 5.45
C THR A 384 0.02 3.82 5.40
N PHE A 385 -1.28 3.79 5.16
CA PHE A 385 -2.06 2.55 4.96
C PHE A 385 -1.97 2.07 3.51
N GLY A 386 -2.27 0.79 3.24
CA GLY A 386 -2.29 0.26 1.87
C GLY A 386 -0.91 0.14 1.20
N SER A 387 0.15 -0.03 1.99
CA SER A 387 1.53 -0.25 1.52
C SER A 387 2.17 0.91 0.74
N PHE A 388 1.58 2.12 0.66
CA PHE A 388 2.16 3.22 -0.13
C PHE A 388 3.58 3.63 0.29
N VAL A 389 3.93 3.46 1.57
CA VAL A 389 5.29 3.67 2.09
C VAL A 389 6.26 2.63 1.53
N TYR A 390 5.82 1.37 1.37
CA TYR A 390 6.60 0.33 0.71
C TYR A 390 6.78 0.65 -0.78
N LEU A 391 5.72 1.08 -1.46
CA LEU A 391 5.78 1.41 -2.89
C LEU A 391 6.82 2.50 -3.19
N VAL A 392 6.92 3.53 -2.33
CA VAL A 392 7.93 4.59 -2.50
C VAL A 392 9.33 4.13 -2.07
N ALA A 393 9.45 3.15 -1.18
CA ALA A 393 10.73 2.56 -0.76
C ALA A 393 11.29 1.52 -1.75
N ARG A 394 10.46 0.98 -2.64
CA ARG A 394 10.86 0.11 -3.76
C ARG A 394 10.24 0.59 -5.08
N PRO A 395 10.64 1.76 -5.59
CA PRO A 395 9.95 2.43 -6.68
C PRO A 395 10.39 1.89 -8.06
N ASP A 396 10.01 0.65 -8.37
CA ASP A 396 10.28 0.00 -9.67
C ASP A 396 9.17 0.25 -10.72
N LEU A 397 9.32 -0.38 -11.89
CA LEU A 397 8.39 -0.30 -13.02
C LEU A 397 6.94 -0.65 -12.61
N TYR A 398 6.74 -1.72 -11.83
CA TYR A 398 5.41 -2.25 -11.52
C TYR A 398 4.57 -1.26 -10.72
N HIS A 399 5.26 -0.40 -9.95
CA HIS A 399 4.66 0.62 -9.11
C HIS A 399 4.29 1.89 -9.85
N VAL A 400 4.88 2.16 -11.02
CA VAL A 400 4.58 3.35 -11.84
C VAL A 400 3.08 3.46 -12.17
N PRO A 401 2.43 2.46 -12.80
CA PRO A 401 1.01 2.57 -13.11
C PRO A 401 0.13 2.51 -11.88
N LEU A 402 0.53 1.77 -10.84
CA LEU A 402 -0.23 1.67 -9.60
C LEU A 402 -0.28 3.00 -8.86
N MET A 403 0.87 3.67 -8.70
CA MET A 403 0.94 4.96 -8.02
C MET A 403 0.28 6.07 -8.84
N THR A 404 0.44 6.06 -10.17
CA THR A 404 -0.21 7.02 -11.08
C THR A 404 -1.73 6.88 -11.04
N ALA A 405 -2.25 5.66 -11.02
CA ALA A 405 -3.69 5.40 -10.85
C ALA A 405 -4.22 5.91 -9.50
N ASN A 406 -3.48 5.70 -8.40
CA ASN A 406 -3.87 6.20 -7.08
C ASN A 406 -3.87 7.74 -7.04
N MET A 407 -2.86 8.38 -7.62
CA MET A 407 -2.81 9.83 -7.79
C MET A 407 -4.07 10.36 -8.48
N PHE A 408 -4.40 9.82 -9.66
CA PHE A 408 -5.57 10.26 -10.41
C PHE A 408 -6.89 9.93 -9.71
N THR A 409 -6.99 8.80 -9.01
CA THR A 409 -8.17 8.45 -8.21
C THR A 409 -8.39 9.46 -7.09
N ALA A 410 -7.36 9.76 -6.29
CA ALA A 410 -7.46 10.75 -5.22
C ALA A 410 -7.73 12.16 -5.75
N ALA A 411 -7.08 12.55 -6.85
CA ALA A 411 -7.30 13.84 -7.51
C ALA A 411 -8.74 13.96 -8.04
N GLY A 412 -9.27 12.89 -8.65
CA GLY A 412 -10.63 12.83 -9.16
C GLY A 412 -11.67 13.08 -8.06
N LEU A 413 -11.56 12.34 -6.95
CA LEU A 413 -12.43 12.51 -5.79
C LEU A 413 -12.29 13.92 -5.18
N TRP A 414 -11.05 14.41 -5.05
CA TRP A 414 -10.79 15.74 -4.52
C TRP A 414 -11.45 16.83 -5.37
N LEU A 415 -11.31 16.76 -6.68
CA LEU A 415 -11.86 17.73 -7.62
C LEU A 415 -13.40 17.67 -7.66
N TRP A 416 -14.00 16.47 -7.60
CA TRP A 416 -15.44 16.35 -7.42
C TRP A 416 -15.93 17.04 -6.15
N LEU A 417 -15.28 16.84 -5.00
CA LEU A 417 -15.63 17.56 -3.77
C LEU A 417 -15.41 19.07 -3.89
N CYS A 418 -14.37 19.50 -4.63
CA CYS A 418 -14.16 20.93 -4.90
C CYS A 418 -15.34 21.56 -5.63
N GLY A 419 -15.88 20.87 -6.65
CA GLY A 419 -17.07 21.30 -7.37
C GLY A 419 -18.33 21.29 -6.50
N LEU A 420 -18.48 20.31 -5.61
CA LEU A 420 -19.62 20.23 -4.68
C LEU A 420 -19.61 21.35 -3.63
N ASN A 421 -18.44 21.83 -3.22
CA ASN A 421 -18.30 22.85 -2.19
C ASN A 421 -18.23 24.28 -2.75
N ARG A 422 -18.09 24.47 -4.07
CA ARG A 422 -17.91 25.79 -4.70
C ARG A 422 -18.95 26.02 -5.81
N LYS A 423 -19.66 27.15 -5.74
CA LYS A 423 -20.60 27.56 -6.81
C LYS A 423 -19.88 28.05 -8.07
N LYS A 424 -18.76 28.78 -7.91
CA LYS A 424 -17.96 29.30 -9.03
C LYS A 424 -17.06 28.21 -9.59
N ARG A 425 -16.98 28.10 -10.93
CA ARG A 425 -16.17 27.09 -11.66
C ARG A 425 -16.54 25.63 -11.37
N ARG A 426 -17.76 25.36 -10.89
CA ARG A 426 -18.24 24.00 -10.56
C ARG A 426 -18.02 23.02 -11.70
N THR A 427 -18.43 23.39 -12.91
CA THR A 427 -18.32 22.52 -14.10
C THR A 427 -16.87 22.17 -14.42
N ALA A 428 -15.94 23.12 -14.26
CA ALA A 428 -14.52 22.86 -14.50
C ALA A 428 -13.95 21.83 -13.51
N PHE A 429 -14.35 21.90 -12.23
CA PHE A 429 -13.96 20.91 -11.23
C PHE A 429 -14.54 19.52 -11.51
N PHE A 430 -15.81 19.43 -11.93
CA PHE A 430 -16.41 18.15 -12.31
C PHE A 430 -15.75 17.56 -13.55
N PHE A 431 -15.50 18.38 -14.58
CA PHE A 431 -14.78 17.95 -15.78
C PHE A 431 -13.39 17.43 -15.44
N ALA A 432 -12.60 18.21 -14.69
CA ALA A 432 -11.25 17.82 -14.29
C ALA A 432 -11.25 16.55 -13.43
N GLY A 433 -12.19 16.43 -12.48
CA GLY A 433 -12.32 15.24 -11.64
C GLY A 433 -12.68 13.99 -12.44
N SER A 434 -13.61 14.12 -13.39
CA SER A 434 -14.01 13.03 -14.28
C SER A 434 -12.90 12.65 -15.27
N LEU A 435 -12.12 13.64 -15.75
CA LEU A 435 -10.95 13.38 -16.57
C LEU A 435 -9.89 12.59 -15.79
N CYS A 436 -9.61 12.97 -14.54
CA CYS A 436 -8.72 12.18 -13.67
C CYS A 436 -9.22 10.74 -13.53
N MET A 437 -10.51 10.53 -13.26
CA MET A 437 -11.08 9.17 -13.18
C MET A 437 -11.00 8.40 -14.50
N ALA A 438 -11.18 9.06 -15.64
CA ALA A 438 -11.00 8.42 -16.95
C ALA A 438 -9.54 8.00 -17.18
N LEU A 439 -8.56 8.83 -16.77
CA LEU A 439 -7.13 8.52 -16.88
C LEU A 439 -6.71 7.32 -16.02
N VAL A 440 -7.46 6.96 -14.98
CA VAL A 440 -7.25 5.73 -14.21
C VAL A 440 -7.33 4.50 -15.11
N ALA A 441 -8.20 4.50 -16.13
CA ALA A 441 -8.34 3.41 -17.09
C ALA A 441 -7.01 3.09 -17.79
N GLY A 442 -6.31 4.14 -18.24
CA GLY A 442 -5.02 4.00 -18.92
C GLY A 442 -3.83 3.81 -17.98
N CYS A 443 -4.06 3.76 -16.66
CA CYS A 443 -3.04 3.39 -15.68
C CYS A 443 -3.26 1.95 -15.18
N ARG A 444 -4.44 1.68 -14.59
CA ARG A 444 -4.85 0.40 -14.00
C ARG A 444 -6.38 0.26 -14.13
N PRO A 445 -6.91 -0.39 -15.19
CA PRO A 445 -8.35 -0.46 -15.46
C PRO A 445 -9.20 -0.96 -14.30
N GLN A 446 -8.69 -1.90 -13.50
CA GLN A 446 -9.38 -2.45 -12.34
C GLN A 446 -9.72 -1.39 -11.27
N MET A 447 -8.95 -0.30 -11.21
CA MET A 447 -9.18 0.80 -10.26
C MET A 447 -10.32 1.73 -10.70
N LEU A 448 -10.85 1.60 -11.92
CA LEU A 448 -12.02 2.35 -12.35
C LEU A 448 -13.24 2.10 -11.46
N LEU A 449 -13.30 0.97 -10.75
CA LEU A 449 -14.32 0.68 -9.75
C LEU A 449 -14.45 1.79 -8.69
N PHE A 450 -13.37 2.53 -8.39
CA PHE A 450 -13.44 3.69 -7.48
C PHE A 450 -14.31 4.83 -8.02
N SER A 451 -14.56 4.89 -9.32
CA SER A 451 -15.51 5.84 -9.92
C SER A 451 -16.94 5.61 -9.43
N ALA A 452 -17.28 4.42 -8.92
CA ALA A 452 -18.57 4.14 -8.32
C ALA A 452 -18.86 5.03 -7.09
N VAL A 453 -17.83 5.61 -6.46
CA VAL A 453 -17.98 6.63 -5.40
C VAL A 453 -18.73 7.87 -5.91
N ALA A 454 -18.78 8.12 -7.22
CA ALA A 454 -19.63 9.14 -7.81
C ALA A 454 -21.12 8.95 -7.43
N LEU A 455 -21.60 7.71 -7.32
CA LEU A 455 -23.01 7.43 -7.02
C LEU A 455 -23.44 8.05 -5.68
N PRO A 456 -22.87 7.68 -4.51
CA PRO A 456 -23.25 8.30 -3.25
C PRO A 456 -22.94 9.80 -3.17
N LEU A 457 -21.97 10.31 -3.94
CA LEU A 457 -21.62 11.73 -3.96
C LEU A 457 -22.65 12.59 -4.71
N PHE A 458 -23.18 12.09 -5.83
CA PHE A 458 -24.01 12.88 -6.76
C PHE A 458 -25.49 12.50 -6.76
N ILE A 459 -25.90 11.30 -6.33
CA ILE A 459 -27.33 10.91 -6.21
C ILE A 459 -28.15 11.97 -5.43
N PRO A 460 -27.68 12.52 -4.29
CA PRO A 460 -28.43 13.55 -3.57
C PRO A 460 -28.68 14.85 -4.35
N LEU A 461 -27.96 15.08 -5.46
CA LEU A 461 -28.15 16.25 -6.32
C LEU A 461 -29.21 16.05 -7.39
N PHE A 462 -29.54 14.79 -7.73
CA PHE A 462 -30.45 14.44 -8.82
C PHE A 462 -31.79 13.87 -8.36
N ALA A 463 -31.88 13.38 -7.12
CA ALA A 463 -33.14 12.87 -6.56
C ALA A 463 -33.94 14.01 -5.87
N PRO A 464 -35.14 14.37 -6.34
CA PRO A 464 -36.08 15.17 -5.57
C PRO A 464 -36.85 14.23 -4.62
N PHE A 465 -36.23 13.74 -3.54
CA PHE A 465 -36.97 13.02 -2.51
C PHE A 465 -36.50 13.39 -1.08
N PRO A 466 -37.43 13.58 -0.13
CA PRO A 466 -37.15 13.91 1.25
C PRO A 466 -36.71 12.65 1.99
N VAL A 467 -35.53 12.12 1.66
CA VAL A 467 -34.91 11.09 2.50
C VAL A 467 -33.78 11.76 3.23
N SER A 468 -34.02 12.07 4.49
CA SER A 468 -33.01 12.61 5.39
C SER A 468 -31.82 11.66 5.41
N LEU A 469 -30.68 12.13 4.87
CA LEU A 469 -29.38 11.44 4.94
C LEU A 469 -28.93 11.18 6.40
N SER A 470 -29.67 11.69 7.40
CA SER A 470 -29.49 11.39 8.82
C SER A 470 -29.71 9.92 9.20
N ALA A 471 -30.24 9.08 8.30
CA ALA A 471 -30.44 7.64 8.55
C ALA A 471 -29.22 6.78 8.19
N LEU A 472 -28.31 7.26 7.34
CA LEU A 472 -27.12 6.52 6.87
C LEU A 472 -25.79 7.08 7.39
N LEU A 473 -25.81 8.25 8.03
CA LEU A 473 -24.67 8.84 8.75
C LEU A 473 -25.06 8.98 10.22
N PRO A 474 -24.16 8.69 11.19
CA PRO A 474 -24.44 8.98 12.59
C PRO A 474 -24.71 10.48 12.72
N ALA A 475 -25.90 10.81 13.24
CA ALA A 475 -26.32 12.18 13.45
C ALA A 475 -25.28 12.96 14.27
N PRO A 476 -25.01 14.23 13.98
CA PRO A 476 -24.11 15.05 14.78
C PRO A 476 -24.64 15.13 16.21
N LEU A 477 -23.81 14.70 17.17
CA LEU A 477 -24.02 14.88 18.61
C LEU A 477 -23.84 16.35 18.99
N SER A 478 -24.72 17.23 18.52
CA SER A 478 -24.76 18.62 18.98
C SER A 478 -26.13 19.26 18.75
N ALA A 479 -27.08 19.02 19.67
CA ALA A 479 -28.01 20.03 20.21
C ALA A 479 -29.13 19.36 21.02
N ARG A 480 -28.84 18.97 22.26
CA ARG A 480 -29.84 19.06 23.34
C ARG A 480 -29.48 20.28 24.17
N ARG A 481 -29.80 21.48 23.68
CA ARG A 481 -29.97 22.64 24.54
C ARG A 481 -31.43 22.67 24.96
N SER A 482 -31.64 22.47 26.26
CA SER A 482 -32.90 22.68 26.95
C SER A 482 -33.43 24.09 26.66
N SER A 483 -34.59 24.16 26.02
CA SER A 483 -35.44 25.35 26.01
C SER A 483 -36.02 25.53 27.41
N GLY A 484 -35.49 26.51 28.15
CA GLY A 484 -36.02 26.98 29.43
C GLY A 484 -36.25 28.48 29.35
N SER A 485 -37.52 28.87 29.23
CA SER A 485 -38.15 30.16 29.55
C SER A 485 -37.33 31.45 29.36
N PHE A 486 -37.64 32.20 28.30
CA PHE A 486 -37.36 33.64 28.26
C PHE A 486 -38.65 34.39 28.64
N LEU A 487 -38.64 35.02 29.81
CA LEU A 487 -39.66 35.94 30.31
C LEU A 487 -39.53 37.28 29.58
N GLU A 488 -40.56 37.63 28.82
CA GLU A 488 -40.70 38.91 28.12
C GLU A 488 -41.17 39.98 29.10
N LYS A 489 -40.27 40.90 29.49
CA LYS A 489 -40.63 42.11 30.25
C LYS A 489 -41.26 43.14 29.31
N ARG A 490 -42.57 43.35 29.50
CA ARG A 490 -43.35 44.49 28.99
C ARG A 490 -42.69 45.81 29.40
N SER A 491 -42.46 46.69 28.41
CA SER A 491 -42.20 48.12 28.61
C SER A 491 -43.48 48.90 28.32
N MET A 492 -43.94 49.67 29.30
CA MET A 492 -45.02 50.65 29.15
C MET A 492 -44.52 51.85 28.34
N LYS A 493 -45.28 52.26 27.33
CA LYS A 493 -45.43 53.67 26.92
C LYS A 493 -46.72 53.80 26.12
N GLY A 494 -47.52 54.79 26.51
CA GLY A 494 -48.89 54.98 26.05
C GLY A 494 -49.04 55.90 24.84
N ASP A 495 -50.28 56.37 24.74
CA ASP A 495 -50.83 57.45 23.93
C ASP A 495 -51.37 57.10 22.53
N GLY A 496 -52.67 57.41 22.36
CA GLY A 496 -53.17 58.02 21.13
C GLY A 496 -54.10 57.21 20.23
N LEU A 497 -55.39 57.12 20.57
CA LEU A 497 -56.51 57.18 19.61
C LEU A 497 -56.89 58.67 19.41
N PRO A 498 -57.66 59.11 18.37
CA PRO A 498 -58.61 58.33 17.54
C PRO A 498 -58.68 58.71 16.03
N GLY A 499 -59.46 57.98 15.23
CA GLY A 499 -60.21 58.61 14.12
C GLY A 499 -60.43 57.85 12.80
N LYS A 500 -61.66 57.32 12.64
CA LYS A 500 -62.58 57.39 11.48
C LYS A 500 -62.28 56.73 10.09
N ARG A 501 -63.32 55.96 9.68
CA ARG A 501 -63.99 55.84 8.35
C ARG A 501 -63.15 55.33 7.17
N GLY A 502 -63.48 54.19 6.56
CA GLY A 502 -64.56 53.97 5.57
C GLY A 502 -63.86 53.46 4.30
N GLY A 503 -64.19 52.34 3.66
CA GLY A 503 -65.40 51.99 2.93
C GLY A 503 -64.98 51.49 1.52
N GLY A 504 -65.73 50.53 0.95
CA GLY A 504 -65.68 50.12 -0.47
C GLY A 504 -64.67 48.99 -0.78
N ALA A 505 -65.09 47.78 -1.16
CA ALA A 505 -65.63 47.37 -2.47
C ALA A 505 -64.57 47.50 -3.58
N ALA A 506 -64.31 46.57 -4.50
CA ALA A 506 -64.97 45.35 -4.95
C ALA A 506 -63.97 44.54 -5.83
N SER A 507 -64.33 43.29 -6.15
CA SER A 507 -64.21 42.60 -7.47
C SER A 507 -62.92 42.79 -8.30
N ALA A 508 -62.28 41.79 -8.89
CA ALA A 508 -62.82 40.73 -9.75
C ALA A 508 -61.60 39.83 -10.12
N LEU A 509 -61.69 38.50 -10.02
CA LEU A 509 -62.01 37.55 -11.09
C LEU A 509 -60.89 37.25 -12.10
N CYS A 510 -60.87 35.96 -12.45
CA CYS A 510 -60.23 35.29 -13.58
C CYS A 510 -58.73 34.93 -13.41
N GLY A 511 -58.28 33.68 -13.48
CA GLY A 511 -58.90 32.41 -13.87
C GLY A 511 -58.01 31.70 -14.91
N CYS A 512 -57.77 30.39 -14.70
CA CYS A 512 -57.37 29.36 -15.69
C CYS A 512 -55.96 29.49 -16.32
N CYS A 513 -55.18 28.46 -16.69
CA CYS A 513 -55.19 26.99 -16.75
C CYS A 513 -53.69 26.58 -16.71
N GLY A 514 -53.24 25.45 -16.17
CA GLY A 514 -53.48 24.08 -16.64
C GLY A 514 -52.40 23.65 -17.65
N GLY A 515 -51.59 22.63 -17.32
CA GLY A 515 -50.73 21.96 -18.31
C GLY A 515 -49.47 21.27 -17.76
N ASN A 516 -49.53 19.94 -17.60
CA ASN A 516 -48.41 19.01 -17.43
C ASN A 516 -47.36 19.13 -18.55
N PRO A 517 -46.18 18.52 -18.36
CA PRO A 517 -45.84 17.43 -19.29
C PRO A 517 -45.21 16.21 -18.63
N VAL A 518 -45.63 15.06 -19.16
CA VAL A 518 -44.89 13.79 -19.18
C VAL A 518 -43.98 13.83 -20.40
N LEU A 519 -42.69 13.58 -20.20
CA LEU A 519 -41.83 12.63 -20.94
C LEU A 519 -40.42 12.63 -20.32
#